data_AF-T1GIQ7-F1
#
_entry.id   AF-T1GIQ7-F1
#
_cell.length_a   1.000
_cell.length_b   1.000
_cell.length_c   1.000
_cell.angle_alpha   90.00
_cell.angle_beta   90.00
_cell.angle_gamma   90.00
#
_symmetry.space_group_name_H-M   'P 1'
#
loop_
_entity.id
_entity.type
_entity.pdbx_description
1 polymer ?
#
loop_
_entity_poly.entity_id
_entity_poly.type
_entity_poly.pdbx_seq_one_letter_code
_entity_poly.pdbx_strand_id
1 'polypeptide(L)'
;MVFEVKVGIIGGSGLDDPDILENRIESAIETPYGKPSDVIIQGEIKGVKCALLARHGRKHTIMPTNVNYRANIWALKSIGCTHLIVSTATGSLQEQFQPGQLVVPSDFIDRTTKRAQSFYDGGEQSPVGVCHLPMYPAFHEKTRQVLIDTARELNIDVHTKATIVTIEGPRFSSKLKV
;
A
#
# COMPACT_ATOMS: atom_id res chain seq x y z
N MET A 1 18.39 12.35 17.55
CA MET A 1 18.72 11.57 16.35
C MET A 1 17.83 12.05 15.22
N VAL A 2 18.40 12.50 14.10
CA VAL A 2 17.62 12.83 12.91
C VAL A 2 17.37 11.52 12.19
N PHE A 3 16.13 11.05 12.16
CA PHE A 3 15.77 9.90 11.36
C PHE A 3 15.61 10.35 9.91
N GLU A 4 16.46 9.84 9.03
CA GLU A 4 16.36 10.11 7.60
C GLU A 4 15.06 9.50 7.07
N VAL A 5 14.25 10.30 6.36
CA VAL A 5 12.99 9.84 5.78
C VAL A 5 13.27 9.05 4.50
N LYS A 6 12.65 7.87 4.42
CA LYS A 6 12.57 7.09 3.19
C LYS A 6 11.13 6.64 2.95
N VAL A 7 10.61 6.90 1.76
CA VAL A 7 9.20 6.65 1.40
C VAL A 7 9.10 5.42 0.50
N GLY A 8 8.45 4.37 0.99
CA GLY A 8 8.04 3.25 0.14
C GLY A 8 6.76 3.60 -0.62
N ILE A 9 6.70 3.28 -1.90
CA ILE A 9 5.54 3.47 -2.77
C ILE A 9 5.09 2.08 -3.23
N ILE A 10 3.84 1.70 -2.92
CA ILE A 10 3.26 0.45 -3.42
C ILE A 10 2.23 0.79 -4.50
N GLY A 11 2.63 0.62 -5.75
CA GLY A 11 1.80 0.90 -6.92
C GLY A 11 0.74 -0.17 -7.15
N GLY A 12 -0.53 0.24 -7.21
CA GLY A 12 -1.61 -0.58 -7.78
C GLY A 12 -1.65 -0.49 -9.31
N SER A 13 -2.71 -1.03 -9.93
CA SER A 13 -2.91 -0.95 -11.38
C SER A 13 -2.80 0.50 -11.88
N GLY A 14 -1.85 0.76 -12.79
CA GLY A 14 -1.68 2.05 -13.46
C GLY A 14 -0.93 3.13 -12.67
N LEU A 15 -0.33 2.79 -11.53
CA LEU A 15 0.44 3.72 -10.68
C LEU A 15 1.75 3.09 -10.18
N ASP A 16 2.35 2.22 -10.99
CA ASP A 16 3.60 1.49 -10.75
C ASP A 16 4.71 1.85 -11.75
N ASP A 17 4.57 2.97 -12.46
CA ASP A 17 5.57 3.46 -13.40
C ASP A 17 6.86 3.89 -12.66
N PRO A 18 8.00 3.22 -12.92
CA PRO A 18 9.25 3.57 -12.29
C PRO A 18 9.84 4.89 -12.75
N ASP A 19 9.37 5.52 -13.83
CA ASP A 19 9.89 6.80 -14.33
C ASP A 19 9.65 7.98 -13.36
N ILE A 20 8.83 7.77 -12.32
CA ILE A 20 8.70 8.73 -11.20
C ILE A 20 10.00 8.90 -10.40
N LEU A 21 10.92 7.94 -10.46
CA LEU A 21 12.16 7.92 -9.67
C LEU A 21 13.38 8.37 -10.48
N GLU A 22 14.20 9.22 -9.87
CA GLU A 22 15.56 9.53 -10.33
C GLU A 22 16.56 8.49 -9.76
N ASN A 23 17.73 8.33 -10.40
CA ASN A 23 18.85 7.49 -9.93
C ASN A 23 18.46 6.05 -9.56
N ARG A 24 17.74 5.38 -10.46
CA ARG A 24 17.08 4.11 -10.19
C ARG A 24 18.03 2.93 -10.06
N ILE A 25 17.82 2.13 -9.02
CA ILE A 25 18.54 0.88 -8.77
C ILE A 25 17.53 -0.21 -8.40
N GLU A 26 17.56 -1.33 -9.11
CA GLU A 26 16.76 -2.50 -8.75
C GLU A 26 17.40 -3.27 -7.58
N SER A 27 16.58 -3.76 -6.66
CA SER A 27 17.03 -4.52 -5.49
C SER A 27 16.13 -5.72 -5.27
N ALA A 28 16.69 -6.91 -5.45
CA ALA A 28 16.04 -8.17 -5.08
C ALA A 28 16.20 -8.39 -3.58
N ILE A 29 15.07 -8.46 -2.86
CA ILE A 29 15.05 -8.63 -1.40
C ILE A 29 14.37 -9.95 -1.07
N GLU A 30 15.05 -10.78 -0.29
CA GLU A 30 14.44 -11.97 0.33
C GLU A 30 13.84 -11.61 1.69
N THR A 31 12.74 -12.28 2.04
CA THR A 31 12.09 -12.06 3.35
C THR A 31 11.77 -13.39 4.01
N PRO A 32 11.62 -13.42 5.34
CA PRO A 32 11.12 -14.58 6.08
C PRO A 32 9.75 -15.09 5.61
N TYR A 33 9.00 -14.25 4.90
CA TYR A 33 7.65 -14.54 4.42
C TYR A 33 7.62 -14.93 2.93
N GLY A 34 8.78 -15.19 2.33
CA GLY A 34 8.95 -15.48 0.91
C GLY A 34 9.29 -14.25 0.08
N LYS A 35 9.07 -14.33 -1.24
CA LYS A 35 9.43 -13.26 -2.16
C LYS A 35 8.36 -12.14 -2.17
N PRO A 36 8.78 -10.86 -2.25
CA PRO A 36 7.90 -9.77 -2.61
C PRO A 36 7.30 -9.96 -4.02
N SER A 37 6.30 -9.15 -4.36
CA SER A 37 5.62 -9.22 -5.66
C SER A 37 6.54 -9.00 -6.87
N ASP A 38 7.61 -8.23 -6.72
CA ASP A 38 8.63 -7.93 -7.73
C ASP A 38 9.93 -7.49 -7.01
N VAL A 39 10.98 -7.19 -7.76
CA VAL A 39 12.12 -6.44 -7.20
C VAL A 39 11.69 -5.03 -6.82
N ILE A 40 12.36 -4.46 -5.82
CA ILE A 40 12.10 -3.09 -5.37
C ILE A 40 12.99 -2.14 -6.17
N ILE A 41 12.40 -1.09 -6.73
CA ILE A 41 13.13 -0.06 -7.47
C ILE A 41 13.39 1.09 -6.50
N GLN A 42 14.64 1.26 -6.10
CA GLN A 42 15.07 2.34 -5.22
C GLN A 42 15.53 3.53 -6.06
N GLY A 43 15.34 4.74 -5.55
CA GLY A 43 15.72 5.97 -6.24
C GLY A 43 15.34 7.18 -5.38
N GLU A 44 15.17 8.32 -6.02
CA GLU A 44 14.86 9.57 -5.35
C GLU A 44 13.77 10.36 -6.06
N ILE A 45 12.99 11.13 -5.31
CA ILE A 45 12.08 12.15 -5.83
C ILE A 45 12.49 13.47 -5.18
N LYS A 46 13.02 14.40 -5.98
CA LYS A 46 13.49 15.71 -5.49
C LYS A 46 14.43 15.59 -4.26
N GLY A 47 15.35 14.62 -4.30
CA GLY A 47 16.32 14.34 -3.23
C GLY A 47 15.78 13.56 -2.02
N VAL A 48 14.49 13.19 -2.00
CA VAL A 48 13.93 12.30 -0.97
C VAL A 48 14.07 10.85 -1.41
N LYS A 49 14.70 10.01 -0.58
CA LYS A 49 14.87 8.57 -0.86
C LYS A 49 13.52 7.88 -0.95
N CYS A 50 13.33 7.14 -2.04
CA CYS A 50 12.11 6.40 -2.35
C CYS A 50 12.40 4.94 -2.72
N ALA A 51 11.38 4.09 -2.56
CA ALA A 51 11.42 2.69 -2.96
C ALA A 51 10.06 2.27 -3.53
N LEU A 52 10.01 1.98 -4.82
CA LEU A 52 8.80 1.58 -5.54
C LEU A 52 8.68 0.06 -5.63
N LEU A 53 7.48 -0.46 -5.36
CA LEU A 53 7.12 -1.87 -5.51
C LEU A 53 5.76 -1.99 -6.22
N ALA A 54 5.72 -2.73 -7.33
CA ALA A 54 4.47 -3.06 -8.02
C ALA A 54 3.69 -4.13 -7.24
N ARG A 55 2.49 -3.81 -6.74
CA ARG A 55 1.68 -4.73 -5.90
C ARG A 55 1.41 -6.06 -6.59
N HIS A 56 1.11 -6.01 -7.89
CA HIS A 56 0.71 -7.17 -8.69
C HIS A 56 1.86 -7.73 -9.55
N GLY A 57 3.09 -7.27 -9.28
CA GLY A 57 4.24 -7.44 -10.17
C GLY A 57 4.14 -6.51 -11.40
N ARG A 58 5.27 -6.12 -11.98
CA ARG A 58 5.32 -5.16 -13.11
C ARG A 58 4.59 -5.64 -14.37
N LYS A 59 4.35 -6.95 -14.47
CA LYS A 59 3.58 -7.59 -15.56
C LYS A 59 2.12 -7.81 -15.22
N HIS A 60 1.66 -7.34 -14.06
CA HIS A 60 0.30 -7.49 -13.56
C HIS A 60 -0.20 -8.96 -13.48
N THR A 61 0.67 -9.88 -13.06
CA THR A 61 0.39 -11.32 -13.09
C THR A 61 -0.11 -11.90 -11.76
N ILE A 62 -0.10 -11.12 -10.68
CA ILE A 62 -0.46 -11.60 -9.33
C ILE A 62 -1.84 -11.07 -8.95
N MET A 63 -2.85 -11.95 -8.83
CA MET A 63 -4.19 -11.55 -8.39
C MET A 63 -4.21 -11.09 -6.92
N PRO A 64 -5.17 -10.23 -6.48
CA PRO A 64 -5.18 -9.62 -5.14
C PRO A 64 -5.06 -10.59 -3.96
N THR A 65 -5.68 -11.77 -4.03
CA THR A 65 -5.59 -12.83 -3.01
C THR A 65 -4.18 -13.38 -2.86
N ASN A 66 -3.43 -13.47 -3.96
CA ASN A 66 -2.11 -14.12 -4.01
C ASN A 66 -0.96 -13.13 -3.80
N VAL A 67 -1.25 -11.85 -3.62
CA VAL A 67 -0.23 -10.85 -3.26
C VAL A 67 0.35 -11.21 -1.91
N ASN A 68 1.68 -11.31 -1.85
CA ASN A 68 2.39 -11.58 -0.60
C ASN A 68 2.59 -10.29 0.20
N TYR A 69 1.53 -9.82 0.86
CA TYR A 69 1.54 -8.56 1.62
C TYR A 69 2.63 -8.53 2.69
N ARG A 70 2.88 -9.66 3.37
CA ARG A 70 3.92 -9.75 4.41
C ARG A 70 5.30 -9.55 3.83
N ALA A 71 5.65 -10.24 2.73
CA ALA A 71 6.93 -10.05 2.09
C ALA A 71 7.09 -8.62 1.54
N ASN A 72 6.05 -8.04 0.95
CA ASN A 72 6.10 -6.66 0.44
C ASN A 72 6.41 -5.65 1.55
N ILE A 73 5.66 -5.70 2.66
CA ILE A 73 5.83 -4.77 3.77
C ILE A 73 7.16 -5.02 4.49
N TRP A 74 7.54 -6.29 4.70
CA TRP A 74 8.81 -6.64 5.34
C TRP A 74 10.01 -6.17 4.51
N ALA A 75 9.99 -6.38 3.20
CA ALA A 75 11.07 -5.97 2.32
C ALA A 75 11.27 -4.45 2.36
N LEU A 76 10.19 -3.66 2.23
CA LEU A 76 10.25 -2.20 2.34
C LEU A 76 10.76 -1.75 3.72
N LYS A 77 10.32 -2.41 4.80
CA LYS A 77 10.84 -2.16 6.14
C LYS A 77 12.34 -2.45 6.25
N SER A 78 12.80 -3.57 5.69
CA SER A 78 14.19 -4.03 5.77
C SER A 78 15.18 -3.10 5.06
N ILE A 79 14.75 -2.43 3.99
CA ILE A 79 15.55 -1.42 3.27
C ILE A 79 15.41 0.00 3.87
N GLY A 80 14.79 0.12 5.05
CA GLY A 80 14.73 1.35 5.81
C GLY A 80 13.58 2.28 5.47
N CYS A 81 12.53 1.84 4.75
CA CYS A 81 11.34 2.69 4.56
C CYS A 81 10.70 3.03 5.91
N THR A 82 10.41 4.32 6.08
CA THR A 82 9.79 4.91 7.27
C THR A 82 8.29 5.17 7.07
N HIS A 83 7.88 5.38 5.82
CA HIS A 83 6.52 5.67 5.42
C HIS A 83 6.17 4.80 4.21
N LEU A 84 4.89 4.47 4.08
CA LEU A 84 4.33 3.83 2.90
C LEU A 84 3.21 4.69 2.34
N ILE A 85 3.30 5.00 1.05
CA ILE A 85 2.21 5.61 0.26
C ILE A 85 1.76 4.58 -0.75
N VAL A 86 0.46 4.33 -0.80
CA VAL A 86 -0.10 3.17 -1.49
C VAL A 86 -1.26 3.62 -2.36
N SER A 87 -1.26 3.22 -3.62
CA SER A 87 -2.34 3.55 -4.55
C SER A 87 -3.27 2.36 -4.80
N THR A 88 -4.57 2.60 -4.91
CA THR A 88 -5.54 1.54 -5.21
C THR A 88 -6.67 2.08 -6.07
N ALA A 89 -6.94 1.42 -7.19
CA ALA A 89 -8.17 1.62 -7.93
C ALA A 89 -9.33 0.99 -7.15
N THR A 90 -10.46 1.68 -7.07
CA THR A 90 -11.67 1.20 -6.36
C THR A 90 -12.94 1.65 -7.07
N GLY A 91 -14.03 0.92 -6.85
CA GLY A 91 -15.38 1.36 -7.21
C GLY A 91 -15.99 2.20 -6.10
N SER A 92 -16.88 3.13 -6.47
CA SER A 92 -17.69 3.90 -5.52
C SER A 92 -18.94 3.14 -5.09
N LEU A 93 -19.34 3.33 -3.83
CA LEU A 93 -20.61 2.84 -3.26
C LEU A 93 -21.57 3.99 -2.90
N GLN A 94 -21.19 5.25 -3.13
CA GLN A 94 -22.01 6.43 -2.81
C GLN A 94 -21.90 7.47 -3.92
N GLU A 95 -23.02 8.09 -4.29
CA GLU A 95 -23.10 9.00 -5.44
C GLU A 95 -22.13 10.19 -5.38
N GLN A 96 -21.74 10.63 -4.17
CA GLN A 96 -20.80 11.72 -4.01
C GLN A 96 -19.36 11.40 -4.46
N PHE A 97 -18.99 10.12 -4.61
CA PHE A 97 -17.69 9.72 -5.14
C PHE A 97 -17.84 9.33 -6.61
N GLN A 98 -17.41 10.21 -7.50
CA GLN A 98 -17.49 10.04 -8.95
C GLN A 98 -16.22 9.40 -9.52
N PRO A 99 -16.29 8.66 -10.64
CA PRO A 99 -15.10 8.12 -11.31
C PRO A 99 -14.05 9.21 -11.60
N GLY A 100 -12.78 8.89 -11.33
CA GLY A 100 -11.65 9.81 -11.51
C GLY A 100 -11.34 10.69 -10.30
N GLN A 101 -12.21 10.74 -9.29
CA GLN A 101 -11.94 11.50 -8.06
C GLN A 101 -10.95 10.78 -7.14
N LEU A 102 -10.10 11.58 -6.46
CA LEU A 102 -9.16 11.08 -5.46
C LEU A 102 -9.83 11.00 -4.09
N VAL A 103 -9.48 9.96 -3.33
CA VAL A 103 -9.94 9.77 -1.95
C VAL A 103 -8.75 9.43 -1.07
N VAL A 104 -8.62 10.12 0.07
CA VAL A 104 -7.70 9.77 1.15
C VAL A 104 -8.50 9.07 2.25
N PRO A 105 -8.53 7.72 2.30
CA PRO A 105 -9.39 6.98 3.22
C PRO A 105 -8.99 7.23 4.68
N SER A 106 -9.95 7.13 5.58
CA SER A 106 -9.77 7.28 7.03
C SER A 106 -9.96 5.98 7.79
N ASP A 107 -10.67 5.01 7.20
CA ASP A 107 -11.02 3.75 7.84
C ASP A 107 -11.24 2.63 6.81
N PHE A 108 -11.40 1.40 7.27
CA PHE A 108 -11.71 0.25 6.42
C PHE A 108 -12.63 -0.77 7.09
N ILE A 109 -13.31 -1.55 6.26
CA ILE A 109 -14.01 -2.77 6.62
C ILE A 109 -13.32 -3.92 5.89
N ASP A 110 -12.87 -4.91 6.65
CA ASP A 110 -12.23 -6.10 6.10
C ASP A 110 -13.28 -7.17 5.78
N ARG A 111 -13.30 -7.58 4.50
CA ARG A 111 -14.11 -8.67 3.95
C ARG A 111 -13.23 -9.71 3.25
N THR A 112 -11.92 -9.67 3.47
CA THR A 112 -10.97 -10.71 3.03
C THR A 112 -11.12 -11.97 3.87
N THR A 113 -10.73 -13.12 3.33
CA THR A 113 -10.92 -14.42 3.97
C THR A 113 -9.77 -15.39 3.79
N LYS A 114 -8.80 -15.12 2.91
CA LYS A 114 -7.75 -16.08 2.54
C LYS A 114 -6.32 -15.66 2.90
N ARG A 115 -6.14 -14.45 3.41
CA ARG A 115 -4.83 -13.77 3.44
C ARG A 115 -4.23 -13.82 4.84
N ALA A 116 -2.92 -14.02 4.93
CA ALA A 116 -2.21 -13.86 6.20
C ALA A 116 -2.15 -12.37 6.58
N GLN A 117 -2.62 -12.04 7.79
CA GLN A 117 -2.80 -10.64 8.24
C GLN A 117 -1.80 -10.20 9.32
N SER A 118 -0.97 -11.12 9.83
CA SER A 118 0.02 -10.84 10.87
C SER A 118 1.38 -11.38 10.50
N PHE A 119 2.42 -10.70 10.96
CA PHE A 119 3.79 -11.19 10.99
C PHE A 119 4.00 -12.22 12.12
N TYR A 120 3.21 -12.11 13.19
CA TYR A 120 3.22 -13.01 14.34
C TYR A 120 2.26 -14.18 14.08
N ASP A 121 2.69 -15.11 13.23
CA ASP A 121 1.89 -16.28 12.82
C ASP A 121 2.35 -17.61 13.45
N GLY A 122 3.36 -17.56 14.32
CA GLY A 122 3.94 -18.74 14.97
C GLY A 122 4.88 -19.57 14.07
N GLY A 123 5.22 -19.10 12.87
CA GLY A 123 6.24 -19.72 12.03
C GLY A 123 7.66 -19.61 12.61
N GLU A 124 8.56 -20.51 12.20
CA GLU A 124 9.94 -20.59 12.72
C GLU A 124 10.72 -19.27 12.58
N GLN A 125 10.51 -18.55 11.47
CA GLN A 125 11.18 -17.28 11.20
C GLN A 125 10.35 -16.04 11.59
N SER A 126 9.17 -16.26 12.18
CA SER A 126 8.27 -15.19 12.57
C SER A 126 8.63 -14.64 13.95
N PRO A 127 8.36 -13.35 14.22
CA PRO A 127 8.47 -12.79 15.56
C PRO A 127 7.69 -13.63 16.60
N VAL A 128 8.33 -13.82 17.76
CA VAL A 128 7.77 -14.62 18.85
C VAL A 128 6.61 -13.89 19.52
N GLY A 129 5.55 -14.63 19.84
CA GLY A 129 4.42 -14.17 20.65
C GLY A 129 3.14 -13.91 19.86
N VAL A 130 2.15 -13.36 20.55
CA VAL A 130 0.85 -12.99 19.97
C VAL A 130 0.76 -11.46 19.95
N CYS A 131 0.47 -10.90 18.77
CA CYS A 131 0.40 -9.46 18.59
C CYS A 131 -1.05 -9.01 18.31
N HIS A 132 -1.65 -8.33 19.28
CA HIS A 132 -2.95 -7.69 19.13
C HIS A 132 -2.75 -6.19 18.88
N LEU A 133 -2.71 -5.79 17.61
CA LEU A 133 -2.54 -4.39 17.23
C LEU A 133 -3.90 -3.66 17.26
N PRO A 134 -4.00 -2.50 17.94
CA PRO A 134 -5.14 -1.62 17.75
C PRO A 134 -5.13 -1.11 16.31
N MET A 135 -6.28 -1.17 15.64
CA MET A 135 -6.47 -0.67 14.27
C MET A 135 -7.04 0.76 14.24
N TYR A 136 -7.12 1.45 15.39
CA TYR A 136 -7.52 2.85 15.45
C TYR A 136 -6.34 3.72 15.93
N PRO A 137 -5.96 4.78 15.17
CA PRO A 137 -6.43 5.08 13.82
C PRO A 137 -5.91 4.06 12.79
N ALA A 138 -6.72 3.77 11.76
CA ALA A 138 -6.38 2.76 10.74
C ALA A 138 -5.21 3.18 9.83
N PHE A 139 -5.00 4.49 9.72
CA PHE A 139 -3.99 5.10 8.86
C PHE A 139 -3.25 6.18 9.63
N HIS A 140 -2.00 6.46 9.24
CA HIS A 140 -1.18 7.47 9.90
C HIS A 140 -1.65 8.89 9.57
N GLU A 141 -2.24 9.59 10.54
CA GLU A 141 -2.95 10.86 10.30
C GLU A 141 -2.06 11.95 9.70
N LYS A 142 -0.80 12.09 10.14
CA LYS A 142 0.10 13.11 9.58
C LYS A 142 0.39 12.86 8.10
N THR A 143 0.54 11.60 7.69
CA THR A 143 0.77 11.26 6.27
C THR A 143 -0.48 11.52 5.45
N ARG A 144 -1.67 11.22 5.99
CA ARG A 144 -2.94 11.57 5.34
C ARG A 144 -3.06 13.07 5.11
N GLN A 145 -2.74 13.87 6.13
CA GLN A 145 -2.81 15.32 6.05
C GLN A 145 -1.86 15.88 4.98
N VAL A 146 -0.63 15.36 4.88
CA VAL A 146 0.30 15.73 3.80
C VAL A 146 -0.31 15.45 2.42
N LEU A 147 -0.93 14.28 2.21
CA LEU A 147 -1.59 13.97 0.93
C LEU A 147 -2.76 14.91 0.61
N ILE A 148 -3.57 15.24 1.63
CA ILE A 148 -4.72 16.15 1.49
C ILE A 148 -4.25 17.56 1.13
N ASP A 149 -3.25 18.07 1.83
CA ASP A 149 -2.74 19.43 1.60
C ASP A 149 -2.02 19.52 0.26
N THR A 150 -1.25 18.50 -0.13
CA THR A 150 -0.64 18.43 -1.47
C THR A 150 -1.71 18.41 -2.58
N ALA A 151 -2.81 17.65 -2.42
CA ALA A 151 -3.89 17.66 -3.40
C ALA A 151 -4.55 19.04 -3.52
N ARG A 152 -4.76 19.75 -2.40
CA ARG A 152 -5.28 21.12 -2.39
C ARG A 152 -4.35 22.11 -3.09
N GLU A 153 -3.05 22.04 -2.81
CA GLU A 153 -2.03 22.87 -3.45
C GLU A 153 -1.98 22.67 -4.98
N LEU A 154 -2.22 21.42 -5.42
CA LEU A 154 -2.28 21.06 -6.85
C LEU A 154 -3.65 21.35 -7.49
N ASN A 155 -4.61 21.91 -6.74
CA ASN A 155 -6.00 22.11 -7.17
C ASN A 155 -6.67 20.82 -7.68
N ILE A 156 -6.38 19.69 -7.02
CA ILE A 156 -7.01 18.40 -7.28
C ILE A 156 -8.14 18.20 -6.28
N ASP A 157 -9.36 17.97 -6.80
CA ASP A 157 -10.50 17.60 -5.98
C ASP A 157 -10.23 16.29 -5.23
N VAL A 158 -10.30 16.35 -3.90
CA VAL A 158 -9.98 15.21 -3.03
C VAL A 158 -11.03 15.06 -1.93
N HIS A 159 -11.52 13.84 -1.75
CA HIS A 159 -12.30 13.47 -0.58
C HIS A 159 -11.37 13.11 0.57
N THR A 160 -11.54 13.77 1.71
CA THR A 160 -10.61 13.67 2.85
C THR A 160 -11.00 12.61 3.88
N LYS A 161 -12.17 11.98 3.73
CA LYS A 161 -12.70 10.99 4.64
C LYS A 161 -13.56 9.97 3.89
N ALA A 162 -13.22 8.70 4.01
CA ALA A 162 -13.98 7.59 3.46
C ALA A 162 -13.62 6.28 4.19
N THR A 163 -14.57 5.35 4.22
CA THR A 163 -14.35 3.98 4.69
C THR A 163 -14.28 3.05 3.49
N ILE A 164 -13.19 2.30 3.34
CA ILE A 164 -13.01 1.35 2.23
C ILE A 164 -13.45 -0.05 2.64
N VAL A 165 -14.23 -0.73 1.81
CA VAL A 165 -14.54 -2.17 2.01
C VAL A 165 -13.62 -3.00 1.14
N THR A 166 -12.76 -3.82 1.75
CA THR A 166 -11.84 -4.69 0.99
C THR A 166 -12.39 -6.10 0.88
N ILE A 167 -12.86 -6.48 -0.30
CA ILE A 167 -13.31 -7.85 -0.60
C ILE A 167 -12.15 -8.77 -1.04
N GLU A 168 -12.36 -10.09 -0.97
CA GLU A 168 -11.32 -11.06 -1.34
C GLU A 168 -10.96 -11.03 -2.85
N GLY A 169 -11.95 -10.93 -3.75
CA GLY A 169 -11.73 -11.10 -5.19
C GLY A 169 -11.56 -12.57 -5.61
N PRO A 170 -11.17 -12.84 -6.88
CA PRO A 170 -10.85 -11.89 -7.94
C PRO A 170 -12.09 -11.32 -8.64
N ARG A 171 -13.27 -11.91 -8.42
CA ARG A 171 -14.52 -11.37 -8.97
C ARG A 171 -14.88 -10.04 -8.30
N PHE A 172 -15.56 -9.18 -9.06
CA PHE A 172 -16.30 -8.06 -8.49
C PHE A 172 -17.51 -8.52 -7.67
N SER A 173 -18.08 -7.61 -6.88
CA SER A 173 -19.33 -7.84 -6.14
C SER A 173 -20.53 -8.03 -7.08
N SER A 174 -21.49 -8.85 -6.67
CA SER A 174 -22.82 -8.85 -7.30
C SER A 174 -23.63 -7.67 -6.76
N LYS A 175 -24.72 -7.31 -7.46
CA LYS A 175 -25.61 -6.20 -7.06
C LYS A 175 -26.11 -6.28 -5.61
N LEU A 176 -26.34 -7.49 -5.08
CA LEU A 176 -26.85 -7.70 -3.72
C LEU A 176 -25.78 -7.62 -2.61
N LYS A 177 -24.50 -7.52 -2.97
CA LYS A 177 -23.36 -7.46 -2.05
C LYS A 177 -22.60 -6.12 -2.14
N VAL A 178 -23.30 -5.09 -2.64
CA VAL A 178 -22.85 -3.70 -2.67
C VAL A 178 -23.34 -3.01 -1.41
#